data_AF-A0A3D2IQE8-F1
#
_entry.id   AF-A0A3D2IQE8-F1
#
_cell.length_a   1.000
_cell.length_b   1.000
_cell.length_c   1.000
_cell.angle_alpha   90.00
_cell.angle_beta   90.00
_cell.angle_gamma   90.00
#
_symmetry.space_group_name_H-M   'P 1'
#
loop_
_entity.id
_entity.type
_entity.pdbx_description
1 polymer ?
#
loop_
_entity_poly.entity_id
_entity_poly.type
_entity_poly.pdbx_seq_one_letter_code
_entity_poly.pdbx_strand_id
1 'polypeptide(L)'
;MKGLRKYLTPFAPDQSGAVSMCYALGGMVVIVDAGGCAGNICGFDEPRWQPDYGKDSRVGAVFSAGLRDMDAILGRDEALVSKLVEAAGEVNAAFIALVGTPVPAVIGTDLSAVARMAQRATGLPCIAIETDGMHL
;
A
#
# COMPACT_ATOMS: atom_id res chain seq x y z
N MET A 1 17.27 11.94 20.59
CA MET A 1 16.82 13.36 20.65
C MET A 1 15.32 13.39 20.42
N LYS A 2 14.52 13.98 21.32
CA LYS A 2 13.07 14.17 21.09
C LYS A 2 12.83 15.46 20.30
N GLY A 3 11.90 15.44 19.33
CA GLY A 3 11.43 16.67 18.67
C GLY A 3 12.16 17.10 17.38
N LEU A 4 13.06 16.27 16.82
CA LEU A 4 13.77 16.57 15.55
C LEU A 4 12.81 16.93 14.40
N ARG A 5 11.64 16.28 14.33
CA ARG A 5 10.56 16.56 13.36
C ARG A 5 10.03 18.00 13.35
N LYS A 6 10.36 18.82 14.36
CA LYS A 6 10.01 20.25 14.38
C LYS A 6 11.00 21.11 13.60
N TYR A 7 12.19 20.60 13.34
CA TYR A 7 13.33 21.33 12.78
C TYR A 7 13.83 20.74 11.47
N LEU A 8 13.59 19.44 11.25
CA LEU A 8 13.94 18.73 10.03
C LEU A 8 12.68 18.41 9.23
N THR A 9 12.87 18.20 7.92
CA THR A 9 11.86 17.56 7.08
C THR A 9 11.46 16.21 7.68
N PRO A 10 10.22 15.75 7.47
CA PRO A 10 9.77 14.46 7.95
C PRO A 10 10.74 13.36 7.52
N PHE A 11 11.08 12.46 8.46
CA PHE A 11 11.75 11.22 8.08
C PHE A 11 10.80 10.35 7.26
N ALA A 12 11.37 9.46 6.44
CA ALA A 12 10.58 8.50 5.69
C ALA A 12 9.75 7.65 6.68
N PRO A 13 8.42 7.55 6.50
CA PRO A 13 7.58 6.72 7.34
C PRO A 13 7.87 5.22 7.14
N ASP A 14 7.40 4.40 8.07
CA ASP A 14 7.50 2.94 8.05
C ASP A 14 6.92 2.30 6.77
N GLN A 15 5.81 2.84 6.25
CA GLN A 15 5.18 2.44 4.99
C GLN A 15 6.13 2.56 3.78
N SER A 16 7.07 3.52 3.78
CA SER A 16 8.06 3.68 2.69
C SER A 16 8.99 2.46 2.61
N GLY A 17 9.45 1.97 3.77
CA GLY A 17 10.28 0.76 3.84
C GLY A 17 9.51 -0.50 3.45
N ALA A 18 8.26 -0.62 3.91
CA ALA A 18 7.37 -1.73 3.55
C ALA A 18 7.14 -1.81 2.03
N VAL A 19 6.79 -0.67 1.41
CA VAL A 19 6.61 -0.60 -0.05
C VAL A 19 7.87 -1.01 -0.77
N SER A 20 9.03 -0.44 -0.39
CA SER A 20 10.28 -0.69 -1.11
C SER A 20 10.72 -2.15 -1.08
N MET A 21 10.53 -2.81 0.07
CA MET A 21 10.78 -4.24 0.22
C MET A 21 9.80 -5.07 -0.62
N CYS A 22 8.49 -4.85 -0.47
CA CYS A 22 7.49 -5.65 -1.18
C CYS A 22 7.59 -5.50 -2.69
N TYR A 23 7.85 -4.27 -3.15
CA TYR A 23 8.07 -3.96 -4.55
C TYR A 23 9.26 -4.73 -5.11
N ALA A 24 10.41 -4.73 -4.41
CA ALA A 24 11.62 -5.45 -4.83
C ALA A 24 11.43 -6.97 -4.89
N LEU A 25 10.47 -7.51 -4.12
CA LEU A 25 10.11 -8.92 -4.11
C LEU A 25 9.06 -9.29 -5.19
N GLY A 26 8.67 -8.35 -6.05
CA GLY A 26 7.68 -8.57 -7.11
C GLY A 26 6.23 -8.58 -6.61
N GLY A 27 5.95 -7.88 -5.51
CA GLY A 27 4.60 -7.72 -4.98
C GLY A 27 3.77 -6.71 -5.75
N MET A 28 2.47 -6.95 -5.81
CA MET A 28 1.47 -5.92 -6.07
C MET A 28 1.21 -5.18 -4.75
N VAL A 29 1.89 -4.05 -4.58
CA VAL A 29 1.80 -3.21 -3.39
C VAL A 29 0.57 -2.31 -3.51
N VAL A 30 -0.32 -2.42 -2.54
CA VAL A 30 -1.56 -1.65 -2.46
C VAL A 30 -1.46 -0.80 -1.21
N ILE A 31 -1.32 0.50 -1.43
CA ILE A 31 -1.30 1.51 -0.39
C ILE A 31 -2.76 1.73 0.02
N VAL A 32 -3.11 1.33 1.24
CA VAL A 32 -4.47 1.51 1.77
C VAL A 32 -4.57 2.94 2.29
N ASP A 33 -4.86 3.88 1.39
CA ASP A 33 -4.90 5.31 1.67
C ASP A 33 -6.11 6.00 1.04
N ALA A 34 -6.21 7.32 1.27
CA ALA A 34 -7.15 8.20 0.58
C ALA A 34 -6.58 8.79 -0.74
N GLY A 35 -5.44 8.27 -1.23
CA GLY A 35 -4.72 8.73 -2.42
C GLY A 35 -3.53 9.67 -2.15
N GLY A 36 -3.48 10.32 -0.98
CA GLY A 36 -2.40 11.26 -0.64
C GLY A 36 -1.06 10.60 -0.37
N CYS A 37 -1.04 9.44 0.31
CA CYS A 37 0.19 8.73 0.64
C CYS A 37 0.82 8.12 -0.62
N ALA A 38 0.01 7.64 -1.54
CA ALA A 38 0.45 7.13 -2.83
C ALA A 38 1.23 8.17 -3.64
N GLY A 39 0.85 9.46 -3.58
CA GLY A 39 1.61 10.52 -4.25
C GLY A 39 3.06 10.64 -3.76
N ASN A 40 3.27 10.59 -2.44
CA ASN A 40 4.61 10.64 -1.86
C ASN A 40 5.40 9.37 -2.18
N ILE A 41 4.75 8.20 -2.07
CA ILE A 41 5.40 6.93 -2.32
C ILE A 41 5.85 6.83 -3.77
N CYS A 42 4.98 7.13 -4.73
CA CYS A 42 5.30 7.07 -6.16
C CYS A 42 6.30 8.17 -6.59
N GLY A 43 6.31 9.31 -5.89
CA GLY A 43 7.17 10.44 -6.21
C GLY A 43 8.58 10.35 -5.61
N PHE A 44 8.71 9.75 -4.42
CA PHE A 44 9.94 9.83 -3.62
C PHE A 44 10.38 8.47 -3.04
N ASP A 45 9.47 7.70 -2.46
CA ASP A 45 9.86 6.52 -1.67
C ASP A 45 10.16 5.30 -2.53
N GLU A 46 9.35 5.08 -3.55
CA GLU A 46 9.48 3.99 -4.49
C GLU A 46 9.39 4.52 -5.91
N PRO A 47 10.45 5.15 -6.47
CA PRO A 47 10.43 5.69 -7.82
C PRO A 47 10.60 4.61 -8.90
N ARG A 48 10.97 3.36 -8.55
CA ARG A 48 11.28 2.33 -9.55
C ARG A 48 10.05 1.88 -10.34
N TRP A 49 8.84 2.13 -9.82
CA TRP A 49 7.59 1.88 -10.56
C TRP A 49 7.50 2.67 -11.87
N GLN A 50 8.24 3.78 -11.99
CA GLN A 50 8.21 4.62 -13.17
C GLN A 50 8.86 3.91 -14.37
N PRO A 51 8.30 4.06 -15.59
CA PRO A 51 8.78 3.37 -16.79
C PRO A 51 10.26 3.56 -17.10
N ASP A 52 10.81 4.72 -16.72
CA ASP A 52 12.20 5.09 -17.00
C ASP A 52 13.22 4.42 -16.06
N TYR A 53 12.78 3.91 -14.90
CA TYR A 53 13.65 3.29 -13.90
C TYR A 53 13.63 1.75 -13.90
N GLY A 54 12.57 1.11 -14.42
CA GLY A 54 12.29 -0.32 -14.24
C GLY A 54 12.46 -1.22 -15.48
N LYS A 55 13.55 -1.10 -16.25
CA LYS A 55 13.72 -1.87 -17.50
C LYS A 55 14.12 -3.35 -17.33
N ASP A 56 14.62 -3.76 -16.16
CA ASP A 56 15.07 -5.13 -15.95
C ASP A 56 14.22 -5.86 -14.89
N SER A 57 13.31 -6.71 -15.38
CA SER A 57 12.80 -7.94 -14.73
C SER A 57 12.10 -7.86 -13.35
N ARG A 58 10.82 -8.26 -13.33
CA ARG A 58 9.93 -8.44 -12.14
C ARG A 58 9.66 -7.19 -11.30
N VAL A 59 9.31 -6.15 -12.01
CA VAL A 59 8.88 -4.86 -11.48
C VAL A 59 7.59 -5.08 -10.70
N GLY A 60 7.62 -4.97 -9.36
CA GLY A 60 6.39 -4.90 -8.57
C GLY A 60 5.48 -3.78 -9.07
N ALA A 61 4.24 -3.76 -8.62
CA ALA A 61 3.29 -2.71 -8.98
C ALA A 61 2.87 -1.94 -7.73
N VAL A 62 2.59 -0.65 -7.87
CA VAL A 62 2.14 0.19 -6.75
C VAL A 62 0.77 0.76 -7.10
N PHE A 63 -0.21 0.53 -6.22
CA PHE A 63 -1.59 0.98 -6.36
C PHE A 63 -2.05 1.73 -5.11
N SER A 64 -3.03 2.61 -5.28
CA SER A 64 -3.76 3.25 -4.18
C SER A 64 -5.15 2.61 -4.04
N ALA A 65 -5.57 2.34 -2.80
CA ALA A 65 -6.95 1.91 -2.51
C ALA A 65 -7.97 3.02 -2.81
N GLY A 66 -7.57 4.28 -2.63
CA GLY A 66 -8.39 5.46 -2.90
C GLY A 66 -9.66 5.49 -2.06
N LEU A 67 -9.49 5.36 -0.74
CA LEU A 67 -10.54 5.50 0.27
C LEU A 67 -11.14 6.91 0.26
N ARG A 68 -12.45 6.98 0.37
CA ARG A 68 -13.25 8.21 0.47
C ARG A 68 -13.92 8.29 1.84
N ASP A 69 -14.40 9.46 2.20
CA ASP A 69 -15.07 9.69 3.49
C ASP A 69 -16.26 8.74 3.72
N MET A 70 -17.04 8.45 2.67
CA MET A 70 -18.14 7.49 2.74
C MET A 70 -17.66 6.06 3.04
N ASP A 71 -16.45 5.71 2.61
CA ASP A 71 -15.86 4.38 2.79
C ASP A 71 -15.46 4.18 4.25
N ALA A 72 -15.07 5.25 4.94
CA ALA A 72 -14.79 5.22 6.37
C ALA A 72 -16.05 4.98 7.22
N ILE A 73 -17.23 5.38 6.72
CA ILE A 73 -18.51 5.22 7.43
C ILE A 73 -19.16 3.88 7.11
N LEU A 74 -19.25 3.53 5.83
CA LEU A 74 -20.02 2.37 5.36
C LEU A 74 -19.20 1.09 5.29
N GLY A 75 -17.87 1.18 5.38
CA GLY A 75 -16.97 0.10 5.04
C GLY A 75 -16.89 -0.10 3.53
N ARG A 76 -15.73 -0.55 3.04
CA ARG A 76 -15.50 -0.74 1.59
C ARG A 76 -14.71 -1.98 1.23
N ASP A 77 -14.57 -2.92 2.16
CA ASP A 77 -13.68 -4.06 1.99
C ASP A 77 -14.01 -4.88 0.73
N GLU A 78 -15.30 -5.11 0.43
CA GLU A 78 -15.73 -5.82 -0.77
C GLU A 78 -15.35 -5.09 -2.07
N ALA A 79 -15.58 -3.78 -2.14
CA ALA A 79 -15.24 -3.02 -3.34
C ALA A 79 -13.73 -2.83 -3.50
N LEU A 80 -12.97 -2.75 -2.40
CA LEU A 80 -11.52 -2.83 -2.45
C LEU A 80 -11.07 -4.18 -3.02
N VAL A 81 -11.61 -5.28 -2.51
CA VAL A 81 -11.29 -6.63 -2.99
C VAL A 81 -11.63 -6.80 -4.46
N SER A 82 -12.76 -6.26 -4.95
CA SER A 82 -13.09 -6.29 -6.39
C SER A 82 -12.02 -5.63 -7.24
N LYS A 83 -11.54 -4.44 -6.85
CA LYS A 83 -10.45 -3.76 -7.55
C LYS A 83 -9.14 -4.53 -7.50
N LEU A 84 -8.86 -5.21 -6.38
CA LEU A 84 -7.68 -6.05 -6.26
C LEU A 84 -7.72 -7.23 -7.23
N VAL A 85 -8.89 -7.82 -7.45
CA VAL A 85 -9.09 -8.88 -8.45
C VAL A 85 -8.84 -8.35 -9.85
N GLU A 86 -9.40 -7.18 -10.19
CA GLU A 86 -9.16 -6.52 -11.47
C GLU A 86 -7.67 -6.24 -11.69
N ALA A 87 -7.01 -5.58 -10.73
CA ALA A 87 -5.58 -5.25 -10.81
C ALA A 87 -4.69 -6.50 -10.90
N ALA A 88 -4.97 -7.53 -10.10
CA ALA A 88 -4.23 -8.79 -10.14
C ALA A 88 -4.36 -9.53 -11.50
N GLY A 89 -5.42 -9.28 -12.26
CA GLY A 89 -5.57 -9.78 -13.63
C GLY A 89 -4.70 -9.06 -14.65
N GLU A 90 -4.27 -7.84 -14.36
CA GLU A 90 -3.47 -7.00 -15.26
C GLU A 90 -1.97 -7.03 -14.95
N VAL A 91 -1.59 -7.36 -13.72
CA VAL A 91 -0.18 -7.42 -13.29
C VAL A 91 0.29 -8.83 -12.97
N ASN A 92 1.50 -9.16 -13.41
CA ASN A 92 2.15 -10.42 -13.05
C ASN A 92 2.87 -10.30 -11.69
N ALA A 93 2.09 -10.27 -10.61
CA ALA A 93 2.60 -10.15 -9.26
C ALA A 93 2.76 -11.51 -8.56
N ALA A 94 3.79 -11.65 -7.73
CA ALA A 94 4.04 -12.87 -6.95
C ALA A 94 3.11 -12.99 -5.73
N PHE A 95 2.67 -11.85 -5.19
CA PHE A 95 1.77 -11.72 -4.04
C PHE A 95 1.17 -10.31 -4.00
N ILE A 96 0.16 -10.11 -3.16
CA ILE A 96 -0.45 -8.80 -2.90
C ILE A 96 -0.02 -8.34 -1.51
N ALA A 97 0.46 -7.10 -1.39
CA ALA A 97 0.82 -6.48 -0.12
C ALA A 97 -0.13 -5.31 0.17
N LEU A 98 -0.96 -5.44 1.21
CA LEU A 98 -1.77 -4.34 1.71
C LEU A 98 -0.93 -3.56 2.73
N VAL A 99 -0.52 -2.35 2.38
CA VAL A 99 0.30 -1.48 3.22
C VAL A 99 -0.59 -0.44 3.88
N GLY A 100 -0.62 -0.46 5.21
CA GLY A 100 -1.37 0.50 6.02
C GLY A 100 -0.79 1.91 5.93
N THR A 101 -1.65 2.90 6.13
CA THR A 101 -1.31 4.32 6.24
C THR A 101 -2.05 4.93 7.44
N PRO A 102 -1.87 6.22 7.78
CA PRO A 102 -2.55 6.79 8.93
C PRO A 102 -4.09 6.65 8.88
N VAL A 103 -4.70 6.70 7.69
CA VAL A 103 -6.16 6.63 7.52
C VAL A 103 -6.73 5.28 8.00
N PRO A 104 -6.35 4.11 7.43
CA PRO A 104 -6.84 2.81 7.90
C PRO A 104 -6.49 2.53 9.36
N ALA A 105 -5.35 3.04 9.86
CA ALA A 105 -4.98 2.91 11.27
C ALA A 105 -5.95 3.66 12.20
N VAL A 106 -6.36 4.89 11.82
CA VAL A 106 -7.28 5.71 12.61
C VAL A 106 -8.72 5.19 12.58
N ILE A 107 -9.19 4.71 11.43
CA ILE A 107 -10.56 4.19 11.30
C ILE A 107 -10.69 2.71 11.70
N GLY A 108 -9.59 2.05 12.05
CA GLY A 108 -9.59 0.67 12.52
C GLY A 108 -9.86 -0.36 11.43
N THR A 109 -9.35 -0.15 10.21
CA THR A 109 -9.46 -1.12 9.13
C THR A 109 -8.72 -2.41 9.49
N ASP A 110 -9.42 -3.54 9.51
CA ASP A 110 -8.82 -4.87 9.70
C ASP A 110 -8.12 -5.32 8.41
N LEU A 111 -6.88 -4.86 8.21
CA LEU A 111 -6.07 -5.20 7.04
C LEU A 111 -5.86 -6.71 6.90
N SER A 112 -5.77 -7.44 8.02
CA SER A 112 -5.63 -8.90 8.03
C SER A 112 -6.87 -9.60 7.47
N ALA A 113 -8.07 -9.12 7.80
CA ALA A 113 -9.31 -9.62 7.22
C ALA A 113 -9.40 -9.30 5.72
N VAL A 114 -9.06 -8.08 5.31
CA VAL A 114 -9.03 -7.67 3.89
C VAL A 114 -8.03 -8.51 3.10
N ALA A 115 -6.83 -8.75 3.63
CA ALA A 115 -5.82 -9.61 2.99
C ALA A 115 -6.36 -11.04 2.79
N ARG A 116 -7.03 -11.61 3.80
CA ARG A 116 -7.67 -12.94 3.67
C ARG A 116 -8.80 -12.95 2.64
N MET A 117 -9.58 -11.87 2.54
CA MET A 117 -10.62 -11.74 1.51
C MET A 117 -10.00 -11.67 0.11
N ALA A 118 -8.98 -10.83 -0.07
CA ALA A 118 -8.24 -10.70 -1.32
C ALA A 118 -7.58 -12.01 -1.74
N GLN A 119 -6.95 -12.73 -0.81
CA GLN A 119 -6.32 -14.03 -1.09
C GLN A 119 -7.34 -15.07 -1.59
N ARG A 120 -8.53 -15.11 -0.98
CA ARG A 120 -9.60 -16.00 -1.44
C ARG A 120 -10.14 -15.62 -2.81
N ALA A 121 -10.24 -14.33 -3.10
CA ALA A 121 -10.81 -13.84 -4.35
C ALA A 121 -9.83 -13.92 -5.54
N THR A 122 -8.54 -13.70 -5.30
CA THR A 122 -7.50 -13.65 -6.33
C THR A 122 -6.74 -14.96 -6.51
N GLY A 123 -6.69 -15.80 -5.47
CA GLY A 123 -5.82 -16.99 -5.44
C GLY A 123 -4.34 -16.67 -5.21
N LEU A 124 -3.94 -15.40 -5.13
CA LEU A 124 -2.59 -14.98 -4.84
C LEU A 124 -2.35 -14.90 -3.32
N PRO A 125 -1.14 -15.23 -2.82
CA PRO A 125 -0.78 -14.93 -1.45
C PRO A 125 -1.00 -13.44 -1.15
N CYS A 126 -1.66 -13.12 -0.03
CA CYS A 126 -1.87 -11.74 0.39
C CYS A 126 -1.32 -11.53 1.79
N ILE A 127 -0.56 -10.45 1.97
CA ILE A 127 0.00 -10.04 3.25
C ILE A 127 -0.55 -8.67 3.64
N ALA A 128 -0.86 -8.52 4.93
CA ALA A 128 -1.17 -7.24 5.54
C ALA A 128 0.07 -6.73 6.27
N ILE A 129 0.45 -5.48 6.01
CA ILE A 129 1.54 -4.80 6.69
C ILE A 129 0.94 -3.59 7.40
N GLU A 130 0.81 -3.69 8.71
CA GLU A 130 0.17 -2.70 9.59
C GLU A 130 1.12 -1.53 9.89
N THR A 131 1.60 -0.87 8.84
CA THR A 131 2.27 0.43 8.94
C THR A 131 1.25 1.52 9.19
N ASP A 132 1.68 2.60 9.84
CA ASP A 132 0.78 3.70 10.17
C ASP A 132 1.36 5.09 9.90
N GLY A 133 2.65 5.20 9.59
CA GLY A 133 3.36 6.46 9.33
C GLY A 133 3.42 7.41 10.53
N MET A 134 3.02 6.97 11.72
CA MET A 134 2.90 7.78 12.94
C MET A 134 4.01 7.48 13.96
N HIS A 135 4.68 6.34 13.84
CA HIS A 135 5.79 5.94 14.71
C HIS A 135 7.15 6.46 14.23
N LEU A 136 7.95 6.99 15.17
CA LEU A 136 9.32 7.51 14.98
C LEU A 136 10.21 7.21 16.19
#